data_AF-A0A2T0BBI3-F1
#
_entry.id   AF-A0A2T0BBI3-F1
#
_cell.length_a   1.000
_cell.length_b   1.000
_cell.length_c   1.000
_cell.angle_alpha   90.00
_cell.angle_beta   90.00
_cell.angle_gamma   90.00
#
_symmetry.space_group_name_H-M   'P 1'
#
loop_
_entity.id
_entity.type
_entity.pdbx_description
1 polymer ?
#
loop_
_entity_poly.entity_id
_entity_poly.type
_entity_poly.pdbx_seq_one_letter_code
_entity_poly.pdbx_strand_id
1 'polypeptide(L)'
;MAKINSKNNNFLFSAKDVTSHIIYPLLVELVNSDREDLAKLVKQVDYLLVYTSTCIKQKDFKSAKESIKGAEEKLSILKEEKVDTSYLDHIYEGIKKKIK
;
A
#
# COMPACT_ATOMS: atom_id res chain seq x y z
N MET A 1 12.97 23.15 1.88
CA MET A 1 12.64 22.56 0.55
C MET A 1 11.27 23.01 0.11
N ALA A 2 11.02 23.15 -1.19
CA ALA A 2 9.67 23.37 -1.69
C ALA A 2 8.82 22.11 -1.47
N LYS A 3 7.52 22.28 -1.16
CA LYS A 3 6.60 21.16 -0.95
C LYS A 3 6.53 20.29 -2.22
N ILE A 4 6.82 19.01 -2.07
CA ILE A 4 6.75 18.01 -3.13
C ILE A 4 5.28 17.59 -3.31
N ASN A 5 4.82 17.48 -4.56
CA ASN A 5 3.46 17.14 -4.93
C ASN A 5 3.42 16.46 -6.32
N SER A 6 2.24 16.08 -6.81
CA SER A 6 2.11 15.42 -8.12
C SER A 6 2.64 16.22 -9.30
N LYS A 7 2.74 17.55 -9.22
CA LYS A 7 3.21 18.39 -10.34
C LYS A 7 4.73 18.37 -10.48
N ASN A 8 5.46 18.01 -9.42
CA ASN A 8 6.93 18.07 -9.38
C ASN A 8 7.59 16.76 -8.89
N ASN A 9 6.83 15.67 -8.73
CA ASN A 9 7.36 14.35 -8.41
C ASN A 9 6.63 13.27 -9.22
N ASN A 10 7.41 12.50 -9.98
CA ASN A 10 6.90 11.47 -10.90
C ASN A 10 6.19 10.33 -10.16
N PHE A 11 6.66 9.95 -8.96
CA PHE A 11 6.02 8.92 -8.16
C PHE A 11 4.62 9.36 -7.71
N LEU A 12 4.50 10.56 -7.14
CA LEU A 12 3.21 11.13 -6.72
C LEU A 12 2.29 11.45 -7.89
N PHE A 13 2.82 11.78 -9.07
CA PHE A 13 2.04 11.90 -10.30
C PHE A 13 1.40 10.56 -10.65
N SER A 14 2.20 9.49 -10.72
CA SER A 14 1.73 8.15 -11.08
C SER A 14 0.78 7.53 -10.05
N ALA A 15 0.89 7.91 -8.77
CA ALA A 15 0.09 7.35 -7.69
C ALA A 15 -1.31 7.97 -7.62
N LYS A 16 -1.47 9.21 -8.09
CA LYS A 16 -2.66 10.03 -7.86
C LYS A 16 -3.97 9.37 -8.30
N ASP A 17 -3.96 8.71 -9.45
CA ASP A 17 -5.18 8.15 -10.06
C ASP A 17 -5.39 6.66 -9.75
N VAL A 18 -4.40 6.00 -9.14
CA VAL A 18 -4.42 4.55 -8.90
C VAL A 18 -4.53 4.19 -7.42
N THR A 19 -4.16 5.10 -6.52
CA THR A 19 -4.27 4.87 -5.07
C THR A 19 -5.56 5.47 -4.51
N SER A 20 -6.07 4.86 -3.45
CA SER A 20 -7.25 5.41 -2.77
C SER A 20 -7.01 6.82 -2.20
N HIS A 21 -8.08 7.58 -2.01
CA HIS A 21 -8.06 8.92 -1.42
C HIS A 21 -7.50 8.96 0.01
N ILE A 22 -7.44 7.81 0.70
CA ILE A 22 -6.86 7.67 2.04
C ILE A 22 -5.35 7.43 1.96
N ILE A 23 -4.88 6.67 0.97
CA ILE A 23 -3.47 6.35 0.78
C ILE A 23 -2.70 7.53 0.18
N TYR A 24 -3.29 8.25 -0.77
CA TYR A 24 -2.58 9.33 -1.47
C TYR A 24 -2.03 10.43 -0.53
N PRO A 25 -2.77 10.94 0.47
CA PRO A 25 -2.25 11.88 1.45
C PRO A 25 -1.03 11.34 2.22
N LEU A 26 -1.06 10.08 2.63
CA LEU A 26 0.05 9.41 3.31
C LEU A 26 1.30 9.36 2.42
N LEU A 27 1.14 9.07 1.12
CA LEU A 27 2.25 9.09 0.17
C LEU A 27 2.87 10.48 0.06
N VAL A 28 2.05 11.53 -0.02
CA VAL A 28 2.53 12.91 -0.07
C VAL A 28 3.30 13.26 1.20
N GLU A 29 2.78 12.88 2.37
CA GLU A 29 3.44 13.13 3.66
C GLU A 29 4.81 12.45 3.74
N LEU A 30 4.90 11.16 3.38
CA LEU A 30 6.14 10.40 3.38
C LEU A 30 7.17 10.98 2.40
N VAL A 31 6.76 11.33 1.19
CA VAL A 31 7.66 11.95 0.20
C VAL A 31 8.17 13.31 0.66
N ASN A 32 7.32 14.13 1.30
CA ASN A 32 7.76 15.42 1.85
C ASN A 32 8.65 15.29 3.09
N SER A 33 8.69 14.11 3.70
CA SER A 33 9.53 13.79 4.86
C SER A 33 10.83 13.07 4.45
N ASP A 34 11.21 13.15 3.16
CA ASP A 34 12.35 12.43 2.58
C ASP A 34 12.28 10.89 2.74
N ARG A 35 11.06 10.35 2.91
CA ARG A 35 10.77 8.91 3.04
C ARG A 35 10.04 8.36 1.81
N GLU A 36 10.50 8.71 0.61
CA GLU A 36 9.91 8.20 -0.64
C GLU A 36 10.06 6.65 -0.75
N ASP A 37 11.06 6.07 -0.10
CA ASP A 37 11.23 4.62 0.08
C ASP A 37 10.01 3.99 0.76
N LEU A 38 9.56 4.56 1.88
CA LEU A 38 8.36 4.11 2.59
C LEU A 38 7.10 4.38 1.79
N ALA A 39 7.03 5.51 1.10
CA ALA A 39 5.89 5.83 0.24
C ALA A 39 5.71 4.75 -0.86
N LYS A 40 6.82 4.32 -1.48
CA LYS A 40 6.79 3.21 -2.45
C LYS A 40 6.33 1.91 -1.80
N LEU A 41 6.76 1.62 -0.58
CA LEU A 41 6.37 0.44 0.17
C LEU A 41 4.86 0.44 0.50
N VAL A 42 4.32 1.57 0.94
CA VAL A 42 2.87 1.79 1.14
C VAL A 42 2.09 1.51 -0.15
N LYS A 43 2.54 2.08 -1.28
CA LYS A 43 1.91 1.85 -2.59
C LYS A 43 1.95 0.38 -3.01
N GLN A 44 3.04 -0.32 -2.72
CA GLN A 44 3.16 -1.75 -3.00
C GLN A 44 2.21 -2.59 -2.15
N VAL A 45 2.05 -2.27 -0.86
CA VAL A 45 1.06 -2.95 0.00
C VAL A 45 -0.35 -2.74 -0.55
N ASP A 46 -0.74 -1.50 -0.85
CA ASP A 46 -2.06 -1.18 -1.43
C ASP A 46 -2.34 -2.01 -2.69
N TYR A 47 -1.36 -2.05 -3.61
CA TYR A 47 -1.44 -2.90 -4.81
C TYR A 47 -1.61 -4.39 -4.48
N LEU A 48 -0.81 -4.94 -3.57
CA LEU A 48 -0.88 -6.36 -3.19
C LEU A 48 -2.23 -6.71 -2.56
N LEU A 49 -2.83 -5.83 -1.77
CA LEU A 49 -4.17 -6.06 -1.19
C LEU A 49 -5.26 -6.06 -2.28
N VAL A 50 -5.18 -5.14 -3.24
CA VAL A 50 -6.09 -5.12 -4.41
C VAL A 50 -5.93 -6.37 -5.27
N TYR A 51 -4.68 -6.76 -5.55
CA TYR A 51 -4.37 -7.97 -6.31
C TYR A 51 -4.87 -9.23 -5.60
N THR A 52 -4.60 -9.36 -4.29
CA THR A 52 -5.09 -10.47 -3.46
C THR A 52 -6.61 -10.59 -3.53
N SER A 53 -7.33 -9.46 -3.41
CA SER A 53 -8.79 -9.43 -3.54
C SER A 53 -9.26 -9.91 -4.91
N THR A 54 -8.51 -9.60 -5.97
CA THR A 54 -8.79 -10.05 -7.34
C THR A 54 -8.58 -11.56 -7.49
N CYS A 55 -7.47 -12.10 -6.96
CA CYS A 55 -7.22 -13.54 -6.94
C CYS A 55 -8.34 -14.31 -6.22
N ILE A 56 -8.81 -13.81 -5.07
CA ILE A 56 -9.94 -14.41 -4.33
C ILE A 56 -11.20 -14.45 -5.20
N LYS A 57 -11.54 -13.35 -5.89
CA LYS A 57 -12.70 -13.31 -6.80
C LYS A 57 -12.58 -14.33 -7.94
N GLN A 58 -11.36 -14.55 -8.44
CA GLN A 58 -11.05 -15.52 -9.48
C GLN A 58 -10.90 -16.95 -8.96
N LYS A 59 -11.07 -17.18 -7.64
CA LYS A 59 -10.83 -18.46 -6.95
C LYS A 59 -9.39 -18.97 -7.05
N ASP A 60 -8.44 -18.10 -7.40
CA ASP A 60 -7.01 -18.40 -7.36
C ASP A 60 -6.47 -18.18 -5.93
N PHE A 61 -6.79 -19.13 -5.05
CA PHE A 61 -6.37 -19.06 -3.65
C PHE A 61 -4.88 -19.27 -3.45
N LYS A 62 -4.17 -19.89 -4.42
CA LYS A 62 -2.72 -20.06 -4.35
C LYS A 62 -2.04 -18.71 -4.47
N SER A 63 -2.32 -17.97 -5.53
CA SER A 63 -1.75 -16.63 -5.73
C SER A 63 -2.21 -15.65 -4.66
N ALA A 64 -3.46 -15.77 -4.17
CA ALA A 64 -3.93 -14.96 -3.05
C ALA A 64 -3.10 -15.18 -1.77
N LYS A 65 -2.76 -16.44 -1.44
CA LYS A 65 -1.92 -16.78 -0.28
C LYS A 65 -0.48 -16.29 -0.41
N GLU A 66 0.09 -16.32 -1.60
CA GLU A 66 1.43 -15.80 -1.86
C GLU A 66 1.44 -14.26 -1.77
N SER A 67 0.47 -13.60 -2.40
CA SER A 67 0.36 -12.14 -2.41
C SER A 67 0.11 -11.55 -1.02
N ILE A 68 -0.77 -12.16 -0.21
CA ILE A 68 -1.08 -11.64 1.13
C ILE A 68 0.11 -11.73 2.08
N LYS A 69 0.96 -12.76 1.95
CA LYS A 69 2.23 -12.86 2.71
C LYS A 69 3.18 -11.72 2.33
N GLY A 70 3.32 -11.45 1.04
CA GLY A 70 4.14 -10.34 0.57
C GLY A 70 3.64 -8.96 1.02
N ALA A 71 2.34 -8.82 1.30
CA ALA A 71 1.77 -7.61 1.90
C ALA A 71 2.05 -7.55 3.40
N GLU A 72 1.95 -8.68 4.12
CA GLU A 72 2.21 -8.79 5.56
C GLU A 72 3.67 -8.44 5.92
N GLU A 73 4.64 -8.93 5.15
CA GLU A 73 6.06 -8.61 5.33
C GLU A 73 6.32 -7.11 5.21
N LYS A 74 5.74 -6.46 4.19
CA LYS A 74 5.91 -5.02 3.96
C LYS A 74 5.16 -4.18 4.99
N LEU A 75 3.99 -4.62 5.44
CA LEU A 75 3.28 -3.98 6.55
C LEU A 75 4.09 -4.02 7.84
N SER A 76 4.83 -5.11 8.08
CA SER A 76 5.67 -5.25 9.26
C SER A 76 6.81 -4.22 9.23
N ILE A 77 7.49 -4.06 8.09
CA ILE A 77 8.51 -3.03 7.89
C ILE A 77 7.94 -1.62 8.11
N LEU A 78 6.77 -1.32 7.54
CA LEU A 78 6.11 -0.01 7.73
C LEU A 78 5.81 0.29 9.21
N LYS A 79 5.40 -0.73 9.97
CA LYS A 79 5.13 -0.60 11.42
C LYS A 79 6.41 -0.38 12.22
N GLU A 80 7.49 -1.09 11.90
CA GLU A 80 8.81 -0.89 12.50
C GLU A 80 9.30 0.55 12.28
N GLU A 81 9.04 1.08 11.09
CA GLU A 81 9.35 2.45 10.68
C GLU A 81 8.34 3.50 11.19
N LYS A 82 7.37 3.08 12.03
CA LYS A 82 6.35 3.93 12.66
C LYS A 82 5.46 4.70 11.67
N VAL A 83 5.22 4.13 10.49
CA VAL A 83 4.22 4.64 9.54
C VAL A 83 2.83 4.26 10.02
N ASP A 84 1.87 5.19 9.94
CA ASP A 84 0.47 4.89 10.21
C ASP A 84 -0.12 4.00 9.11
N THR A 85 -0.21 2.69 9.39
CA THR A 85 -0.78 1.69 8.49
C THR A 85 -2.23 1.33 8.80
N SER A 86 -2.91 2.08 9.68
CA SER A 86 -4.22 1.69 10.23
C SER A 86 -5.25 1.33 9.15
N TYR A 87 -5.28 2.08 8.05
CA TYR A 87 -6.18 1.80 6.91
C TYR A 87 -5.79 0.52 6.15
N LEU A 88 -4.50 0.31 5.89
CA LEU A 88 -4.01 -0.89 5.22
C LEU A 88 -4.24 -2.14 6.09
N ASP A 89 -4.06 -2.03 7.41
CA ASP A 89 -4.34 -3.10 8.36
C ASP A 89 -5.81 -3.51 8.35
N HIS A 90 -6.73 -2.53 8.30
CA HIS A 90 -8.16 -2.81 8.20
C HIS A 90 -8.50 -3.62 6.94
N ILE A 91 -7.94 -3.22 5.79
CA ILE A 91 -8.14 -3.93 4.51
C ILE A 91 -7.52 -5.33 4.58
N TYR A 92 -6.28 -5.42 5.07
CA TYR A 92 -5.54 -6.67 5.23
C TYR A 92 -6.34 -7.70 6.03
N GLU A 93 -6.84 -7.32 7.20
CA GLU A 93 -7.64 -8.21 8.05
C GLU A 93 -8.94 -8.65 7.37
N GLY A 94 -9.59 -7.75 6.64
CA GLY A 94 -10.79 -8.06 5.85
C GLY A 94 -10.52 -9.07 4.73
N ILE A 95 -9.36 -9.00 4.09
CA ILE A 95 -8.94 -9.93 3.03
C ILE A 95 -8.48 -11.27 3.61
N LYS A 96 -7.68 -11.25 4.67
CA LYS A 96 -7.13 -12.44 5.34
C LYS A 96 -8.24 -13.41 5.75
N LYS A 97 -9.35 -12.89 6.29
CA LYS A 97 -10.53 -13.70 6.65
C LYS A 97 -11.20 -14.42 5.48
N LYS A 98 -11.00 -13.97 4.24
CA LYS A 98 -11.58 -14.57 3.03
C LYS A 98 -10.67 -15.64 2.41
N ILE A 99 -9.40 -15.67 2.80
CA ILE A 99 -8.43 -16.68 2.37
C ILE A 99 -8.52 -17.83 3.39
N LYS A 100 -9.14 -18.95 2.98
CA LYS A 100 -9.21 -20.17 3.78
C LYS A 100 -7.95 -21.01 3.63
#